data_AF-A0A397HLZ2-F1
#
_entry.id   AF-A0A397HLZ2-F1
#
_cell.length_a   1.000
_cell.length_b   1.000
_cell.length_c   1.000
_cell.angle_alpha   90.00
_cell.angle_beta   90.00
_cell.angle_gamma   90.00
#
_symmetry.space_group_name_H-M   'P 1'
#
loop_
_entity.id
_entity.type
_entity.pdbx_description
1 polymer ?
#
loop_
_entity_poly.entity_id
_entity_poly.type
_entity_poly.pdbx_seq_one_letter_code
_entity_poly.pdbx_strand_id
1 'polypeptide(L)'
;MNGRMTASPSGISASGTTAVNDQTGQSGQLETPISKDVPYHTLSKAILFTDLDQYQHWHHVAPMLAKFLVDGMYSIHQQYEYLCLFAQLIVPVLGPYPTPERNLYRCTLGGNMTVELSQNFQKSGSTARIAFEPVNYQASTGCDRFNRIAVNAFFSQLQLLVNSVNIQLHHSLSEHLTLTAKEERNLNEEQLAKFEVKTQYVLALNLTKTGIVAKEYFFPGIKCAATGQSVASACFGAIRAVDTEGYLESACKLIEAHLQQIKIDAAFLSCDLVDPADTRFKIYIADPHVTIARAEEHWTLGGRLTDEDTTIGLGILRELWTELGIIQGPLSPSGVLVKPFLPIMLNYEMKRGQLLPTPKLYMPLIGISETKIAQTLTAFFQRHDMPGQADVYTNNLKAY
;
A
#
# COMPACT_ATOMS: atom_id res chain seq x y z
N MET A 1 -4.35 -42.59 -51.13
CA MET A 1 -3.21 -41.75 -50.72
C MET A 1 -3.79 -40.44 -50.18
N ASN A 2 -3.63 -39.97 -48.95
CA ASN A 2 -2.95 -40.44 -47.75
C ASN A 2 -3.73 -39.87 -46.56
N GLY A 3 -4.04 -40.71 -45.58
CA GLY A 3 -4.39 -40.26 -44.24
C GLY A 3 -3.13 -39.84 -43.49
N ARG A 4 -3.23 -38.81 -42.65
CA ARG A 4 -2.22 -38.50 -41.63
C ARG A 4 -2.91 -38.40 -40.28
N MET A 5 -2.77 -39.47 -39.51
CA MET A 5 -2.95 -39.50 -38.06
C MET A 5 -1.64 -39.08 -37.37
N THR A 6 -1.82 -38.27 -36.32
CA THR A 6 -1.17 -38.31 -35.00
C THR A 6 0.36 -38.41 -34.88
N ALA A 7 0.94 -37.43 -34.20
CA ALA A 7 2.15 -37.61 -33.40
C ALA A 7 1.94 -36.95 -32.03
N SER A 8 1.88 -37.77 -30.98
CA SER A 8 1.95 -37.36 -29.57
C SER A 8 3.42 -37.14 -29.18
N PRO A 9 3.75 -36.18 -28.30
CA PRO A 9 5.10 -36.03 -27.79
C PRO A 9 5.44 -37.10 -26.74
N SER A 10 6.72 -37.44 -26.76
CA SER A 10 7.47 -38.43 -26.01
C SER A 10 7.41 -38.35 -24.48
N GLY A 11 7.10 -39.50 -23.88
CA GLY A 11 7.70 -40.14 -22.70
C GLY A 11 8.49 -39.31 -21.69
N ILE A 12 7.95 -39.22 -20.48
CA ILE A 12 8.67 -38.93 -19.24
C ILE A 12 9.45 -40.21 -18.86
N SER A 13 10.78 -40.14 -18.87
CA SER A 13 11.64 -41.21 -18.35
C SER A 13 11.69 -41.13 -16.83
N ALA A 14 11.13 -42.13 -16.16
CA ALA A 14 11.38 -42.43 -14.76
C ALA A 14 12.53 -43.45 -14.68
N SER A 15 13.70 -43.05 -14.18
CA SER A 15 14.71 -43.96 -13.60
C SER A 15 15.88 -43.17 -13.01
N GLY A 16 15.73 -42.74 -11.76
CA GLY A 16 16.87 -42.39 -10.90
C GLY A 16 17.28 -43.65 -10.14
N THR A 17 18.04 -44.53 -10.79
CA THR A 17 18.57 -45.74 -10.15
C THR A 17 19.74 -45.34 -9.25
N THR A 18 19.62 -45.62 -7.96
CA THR A 18 20.68 -45.49 -6.95
C THR A 18 21.85 -46.42 -7.29
N ALA A 19 22.98 -45.84 -7.69
CA ALA A 19 24.25 -46.54 -7.72
C ALA A 19 24.95 -46.33 -6.37
N VAL A 20 25.00 -47.38 -5.56
CA VAL A 20 25.83 -47.46 -4.36
C VAL A 20 27.27 -47.65 -4.83
N ASN A 21 28.14 -46.68 -4.53
CA ASN A 21 29.57 -46.82 -4.71
C ASN A 21 30.18 -46.97 -3.32
N ASP A 22 30.49 -48.21 -2.96
CA ASP A 22 31.22 -48.53 -1.72
C ASP A 22 32.66 -48.07 -1.87
N GLN A 23 32.96 -46.87 -1.35
CA GLN A 23 34.20 -46.51 -0.66
C GLN A 23 34.18 -45.00 -0.36
N THR A 24 34.52 -44.64 0.88
CA THR A 24 34.41 -43.32 1.54
C THR A 24 33.03 -43.01 2.14
N GLY A 25 32.87 -43.39 3.42
CA GLY A 25 31.74 -43.01 4.26
C GLY A 25 31.77 -41.53 4.61
N GLN A 26 31.18 -40.70 3.75
CA GLN A 26 30.65 -39.38 4.07
C GLN A 26 29.51 -39.09 3.08
N SER A 27 28.28 -39.49 3.43
CA SER A 27 27.07 -39.00 2.74
C SER A 27 26.76 -37.59 3.24
N GLY A 28 27.58 -36.62 2.86
CA GLY A 28 27.19 -35.22 2.92
C GLY A 28 26.20 -34.97 1.79
N GLN A 29 24.91 -35.23 2.02
CA GLN A 29 23.89 -34.55 1.22
C GLN A 29 24.07 -33.06 1.50
N LEU A 30 24.63 -32.34 0.54
CA LEU A 30 24.46 -30.89 0.46
C LEU A 30 22.96 -30.66 0.31
N GLU A 31 22.27 -30.45 1.44
CA GLU A 31 20.90 -29.99 1.45
C GLU A 31 20.87 -28.69 0.64
N THR A 32 20.22 -28.73 -0.51
CA THR A 32 19.96 -27.53 -1.31
C THR A 32 19.25 -26.54 -0.39
N PRO A 33 19.72 -25.29 -0.25
CA PRO A 33 19.11 -24.33 0.66
C PRO A 33 17.61 -24.21 0.35
N ILE A 34 16.77 -24.49 1.35
CA ILE A 34 15.32 -24.34 1.26
C ILE A 34 15.02 -22.86 0.94
N SER A 35 14.36 -22.59 -0.19
CA SER A 35 14.06 -21.23 -0.62
C SER A 35 13.19 -20.48 0.40
N LYS A 36 13.39 -19.17 0.56
CA LYS A 36 12.61 -18.34 1.50
C LYS A 36 11.11 -18.31 1.20
N ASP A 37 10.70 -18.58 -0.03
CA ASP A 37 9.32 -18.56 -0.50
C ASP A 37 8.67 -19.96 -0.59
N VAL A 38 9.19 -20.94 0.14
CA VAL A 38 8.59 -22.30 0.21
C VAL A 38 7.11 -22.31 0.56
N PRO A 39 6.58 -21.46 1.48
CA PRO A 39 5.13 -21.39 1.70
C PRO A 39 4.34 -21.07 0.41
N TYR A 40 4.84 -20.17 -0.43
CA TYR A 40 4.24 -19.86 -1.74
C TYR A 40 4.29 -21.08 -2.67
N HIS A 41 5.43 -21.75 -2.80
CA HIS A 41 5.56 -22.94 -3.64
C HIS A 41 4.65 -24.08 -3.20
N THR A 42 4.47 -24.26 -1.89
CA THR A 42 3.58 -25.28 -1.32
C THR A 42 2.12 -24.95 -1.63
N LEU A 43 1.68 -23.72 -1.39
CA LEU A 43 0.30 -23.30 -1.68
C LEU A 43 -0.02 -23.32 -3.19
N SER A 44 0.95 -22.97 -4.04
CA SER A 44 0.78 -23.00 -5.50
C SER A 44 0.48 -24.41 -6.06
N LYS A 45 0.82 -25.47 -5.31
CA LYS A 45 0.50 -26.86 -5.68
C LYS A 45 -0.89 -27.30 -5.21
N ALA A 46 -1.54 -26.52 -4.35
CA ALA A 46 -2.78 -26.88 -3.67
C ALA A 46 -3.97 -25.96 -4.00
N ILE A 47 -3.71 -24.73 -4.46
CA ILE A 47 -4.76 -23.77 -4.82
C ILE A 47 -5.16 -23.95 -6.29
N LEU A 48 -6.47 -24.06 -6.52
CA LEU A 48 -7.07 -24.02 -7.85
C LEU A 48 -7.71 -22.65 -8.08
N PHE A 49 -7.09 -21.82 -8.93
CA PHE A 49 -7.62 -20.50 -9.28
C PHE A 49 -8.80 -20.63 -10.26
N THR A 50 -9.81 -19.78 -10.10
CA THR A 50 -11.03 -19.81 -10.92
C THR A 50 -10.84 -19.22 -12.31
N ASP A 51 -9.83 -18.38 -12.48
CA ASP A 51 -9.51 -17.72 -13.75
C ASP A 51 -8.00 -17.39 -13.86
N LEU A 52 -7.60 -16.99 -15.07
CA LEU A 52 -6.20 -16.69 -15.38
C LEU A 52 -5.70 -15.41 -14.72
N ASP A 53 -6.56 -14.41 -14.52
CA ASP A 53 -6.16 -13.13 -13.93
C ASP A 53 -5.78 -13.33 -12.45
N GLN A 54 -6.57 -14.11 -11.71
CA GLN A 54 -6.25 -14.50 -10.34
C GLN A 54 -4.96 -15.32 -10.24
N TYR A 55 -4.77 -16.29 -11.15
CA TYR A 55 -3.53 -17.06 -11.24
C TYR A 55 -2.31 -16.14 -11.45
N GLN A 56 -2.42 -15.17 -12.37
CA GLN A 56 -1.34 -14.22 -12.66
C GLN A 56 -1.03 -13.31 -11.47
N HIS A 57 -2.05 -12.76 -10.82
CA HIS A 57 -1.87 -11.94 -9.60
C HIS A 57 -1.20 -12.72 -8.47
N TRP A 58 -1.61 -13.97 -8.25
CA TRP A 58 -0.96 -14.86 -7.27
C TRP A 58 0.54 -15.02 -7.56
N HIS A 59 0.88 -15.42 -8.78
CA HIS A 59 2.29 -15.64 -9.16
C HIS A 59 3.11 -14.35 -9.25
N HIS A 60 2.47 -13.18 -9.36
CA HIS A 60 3.12 -11.89 -9.32
C HIS A 60 3.46 -11.44 -7.89
N VAL A 61 2.53 -11.59 -6.94
CA VAL A 61 2.64 -10.97 -5.61
C VAL A 61 3.09 -11.95 -4.52
N ALA A 62 2.59 -13.18 -4.54
CA ALA A 62 2.78 -14.14 -3.45
C ALA A 62 4.25 -14.50 -3.17
N PRO A 63 5.17 -14.58 -4.16
CA PRO A 63 6.58 -14.86 -3.87
C PRO A 63 7.22 -13.80 -2.97
N MET A 64 7.00 -12.50 -3.26
CA MET A 64 7.53 -11.41 -2.46
C MET A 64 6.86 -11.34 -1.08
N LEU A 65 5.54 -11.54 -1.03
CA LEU A 65 4.80 -11.59 0.23
C LEU A 65 5.29 -12.73 1.13
N ALA A 66 5.56 -13.92 0.59
CA ALA A 66 6.12 -15.04 1.37
C ALA A 66 7.46 -14.67 2.00
N LYS A 67 8.35 -14.02 1.24
CA LYS A 67 9.65 -13.54 1.75
C LYS A 67 9.47 -12.46 2.82
N PHE A 68 8.53 -11.52 2.66
CA PHE A 68 8.20 -10.50 3.67
C PHE A 68 7.78 -11.12 5.00
N LEU A 69 7.00 -12.20 4.95
CA LEU A 69 6.51 -12.89 6.15
C LEU A 69 7.61 -13.74 6.82
N VAL A 70 8.53 -14.33 6.05
CA VAL A 70 9.72 -14.97 6.62
C VAL A 70 10.61 -13.92 7.28
N ASP A 71 10.93 -12.83 6.59
CA ASP A 71 11.84 -11.79 7.09
C ASP A 71 11.22 -10.97 8.24
N GLY A 72 9.90 -10.89 8.32
CA GLY A 72 9.18 -10.32 9.46
C GLY A 72 9.12 -11.21 10.70
N MET A 73 9.74 -12.41 10.63
CA MET A 73 9.74 -13.41 11.70
C MET A 73 8.32 -13.77 12.13
N TYR A 74 7.42 -13.97 11.16
CA TYR A 74 6.10 -14.54 11.40
C TYR A 74 6.24 -16.04 11.62
N SER A 75 5.40 -16.62 12.49
CA SER A 75 5.36 -18.07 12.65
C SER A 75 4.99 -18.73 11.33
N ILE A 76 5.47 -19.96 11.08
CA ILE A 76 5.15 -20.69 9.85
C ILE A 76 3.63 -20.82 9.64
N HIS A 77 2.86 -20.96 10.73
CA HIS A 77 1.40 -20.99 10.70
C HIS A 77 0.81 -19.67 10.17
N GLN A 78 1.29 -18.52 10.67
CA GLN A 78 0.86 -17.21 10.20
C GLN A 78 1.31 -16.92 8.76
N GLN A 79 2.45 -17.45 8.33
CA GLN A 79 2.88 -17.34 6.93
C GLN A 79 1.86 -18.01 6.00
N TYR A 80 1.44 -19.24 6.31
CA TYR A 80 0.39 -19.93 5.55
C TYR A 80 -0.98 -19.25 5.68
N GLU A 81 -1.35 -18.80 6.87
CA GLU A 81 -2.60 -18.07 7.13
C GLU A 81 -2.72 -16.85 6.22
N TYR A 82 -1.73 -15.96 6.21
CA TYR A 82 -1.80 -14.71 5.44
C TYR A 82 -1.63 -14.92 3.94
N LEU A 83 -0.83 -15.88 3.49
CA LEU A 83 -0.76 -16.21 2.07
C LEU A 83 -2.07 -16.84 1.56
N CYS A 84 -2.69 -17.71 2.36
CA CYS A 84 -3.99 -18.28 2.03
C CYS A 84 -5.07 -17.19 2.01
N LEU A 85 -5.10 -16.31 3.01
CA LEU A 85 -6.02 -15.18 3.05
C LEU A 85 -5.82 -14.24 1.85
N PHE A 86 -4.58 -13.96 1.45
CA PHE A 86 -4.30 -13.20 0.24
C PHE A 86 -4.93 -13.86 -1.00
N ALA A 87 -4.72 -15.17 -1.18
CA ALA A 87 -5.28 -15.91 -2.30
C ALA A 87 -6.83 -15.97 -2.29
N GLN A 88 -7.45 -16.10 -1.11
CA GLN A 88 -8.90 -16.28 -0.98
C GLN A 88 -9.69 -14.97 -0.94
N LEU A 89 -9.14 -13.91 -0.34
CA LEU A 89 -9.84 -12.62 -0.18
C LEU A 89 -9.37 -11.53 -1.12
N ILE A 90 -8.06 -11.41 -1.35
CA ILE A 90 -7.50 -10.24 -2.05
C ILE A 90 -7.41 -10.52 -3.55
N VAL A 91 -6.81 -11.64 -3.95
CA VAL A 91 -6.62 -12.01 -5.36
C VAL A 91 -7.90 -11.90 -6.21
N PRO A 92 -9.09 -12.34 -5.74
CA PRO A 92 -10.33 -12.23 -6.52
C PRO A 92 -10.80 -10.79 -6.78
N VAL A 93 -10.35 -9.82 -5.98
CA VAL A 93 -10.72 -8.40 -6.11
C VAL A 93 -9.59 -7.53 -6.65
N LEU A 94 -8.56 -8.13 -7.25
CA LEU A 94 -7.52 -7.37 -7.96
C LEU A 94 -7.89 -7.06 -9.41
N GLY A 95 -9.02 -7.60 -9.89
CA GLY A 95 -9.53 -7.42 -11.25
C GLY A 95 -8.65 -8.08 -12.32
N PRO A 96 -8.93 -7.78 -13.60
CA PRO A 96 -8.15 -8.34 -14.71
C PRO A 96 -6.67 -7.96 -14.61
N TYR A 97 -5.77 -8.89 -14.90
CA TYR A 97 -4.34 -8.66 -14.81
C TYR A 97 -3.89 -7.65 -15.90
N PRO A 98 -3.14 -6.58 -15.54
CA PRO A 98 -2.82 -5.49 -16.45
C PRO A 98 -1.64 -5.83 -17.35
N THR A 99 -1.92 -6.38 -18.54
CA THR A 99 -0.92 -6.50 -19.62
C THR A 99 -0.95 -5.28 -20.53
N PRO A 100 0.18 -4.92 -21.19
CA PRO A 100 0.28 -3.70 -22.01
C PRO A 100 -0.78 -3.58 -23.12
N GLU A 101 -1.28 -4.70 -23.63
CA GLU A 101 -2.24 -4.76 -24.74
C GLU A 101 -3.69 -4.55 -24.28
N ARG A 102 -3.96 -4.64 -22.97
CA ARG A 102 -5.31 -4.59 -22.42
C ARG A 102 -5.68 -3.17 -22.02
N ASN A 103 -6.81 -2.68 -22.53
CA ASN A 103 -7.40 -1.43 -22.08
C ASN A 103 -8.32 -1.68 -20.87
N LEU A 104 -7.77 -1.54 -19.66
CA LEU A 104 -8.45 -1.82 -18.40
C LEU A 104 -8.60 -0.57 -17.54
N TYR A 105 -9.44 -0.67 -16.52
CA TYR A 105 -9.36 0.20 -15.35
C TYR A 105 -7.94 0.21 -14.78
N ARG A 106 -7.40 1.38 -14.43
CA ARG A 106 -6.01 1.56 -13.99
C ARG A 106 -5.95 2.07 -12.56
N CYS A 107 -4.93 1.61 -11.85
CA CYS A 107 -4.49 2.06 -10.54
C CYS A 107 -2.97 2.25 -10.57
N THR A 108 -2.41 2.96 -9.59
CA THR A 108 -0.98 3.29 -9.51
C THR A 108 -0.27 2.61 -8.34
N LEU A 109 -0.95 1.71 -7.62
CA LEU A 109 -0.32 0.94 -6.53
C LEU A 109 0.81 0.06 -7.09
N GLY A 110 1.96 0.07 -6.44
CA GLY A 110 3.15 -0.63 -6.94
C GLY A 110 3.66 -0.10 -8.28
N GLY A 111 3.23 1.10 -8.69
CA GLY A 111 3.55 1.74 -9.96
C GLY A 111 2.42 1.65 -10.99
N ASN A 112 1.90 0.46 -11.27
CA ASN A 112 0.90 0.23 -12.32
C ASN A 112 -0.08 -0.92 -12.03
N MET A 113 -0.15 -1.38 -10.79
CA MET A 113 -1.01 -2.48 -10.35
C MET A 113 -2.16 -1.97 -9.49
N THR A 114 -3.05 -2.88 -9.13
CA THR A 114 -4.13 -2.67 -8.15
C THR A 114 -3.73 -3.12 -6.74
N VAL A 115 -2.46 -3.50 -6.54
CA VAL A 115 -1.90 -4.03 -5.29
C VAL A 115 -0.47 -3.54 -5.08
N GLU A 116 -0.12 -3.27 -3.83
CA GLU A 116 1.22 -2.85 -3.39
C GLU A 116 1.58 -3.54 -2.07
N LEU A 117 2.80 -4.06 -2.00
CA LEU A 117 3.39 -4.55 -0.75
C LEU A 117 4.24 -3.45 -0.11
N SER A 118 4.21 -3.39 1.21
CA SER A 118 5.11 -2.52 1.98
C SER A 118 5.47 -3.17 3.30
N GLN A 119 6.60 -2.74 3.86
CA GLN A 119 7.13 -3.25 5.11
C GLN A 119 7.41 -2.10 6.07
N ASN A 120 6.97 -2.26 7.32
CA ASN A 120 7.28 -1.34 8.40
C ASN A 120 8.42 -1.94 9.24
N PHE A 121 9.43 -1.13 9.57
CA PHE A 121 10.57 -1.52 10.40
C PHE A 121 10.55 -0.74 11.71
N GLN A 122 10.62 -1.46 12.83
CA GLN A 122 10.70 -0.89 14.19
C GLN A 122 11.68 -1.71 15.04
N LYS A 123 12.06 -1.17 16.21
CA LYS A 123 12.81 -1.93 17.22
C LYS A 123 12.10 -3.23 17.63
N SER A 124 10.76 -3.26 17.60
CA SER A 124 9.92 -4.42 17.91
C SER A 124 9.87 -5.48 16.78
N GLY A 125 10.40 -5.17 15.59
CA GLY A 125 10.43 -6.07 14.43
C GLY A 125 9.86 -5.45 13.18
N SER A 126 9.62 -6.29 12.17
CA SER A 126 9.06 -5.88 10.88
C SER A 126 7.62 -6.35 10.72
N THR A 127 6.78 -5.53 10.07
CA THR A 127 5.39 -5.86 9.77
C THR A 127 5.10 -5.68 8.28
N ALA A 128 4.57 -6.72 7.64
CA ALA A 128 4.11 -6.67 6.26
C ALA A 128 2.72 -6.01 6.15
N ARG A 129 2.50 -5.27 5.07
CA ARG A 129 1.21 -4.64 4.73
C ARG A 129 0.93 -4.83 3.26
N ILE A 130 -0.31 -5.21 2.94
CA ILE A 130 -0.83 -5.31 1.58
C ILE A 130 -1.83 -4.18 1.40
N ALA A 131 -1.54 -3.24 0.50
CA ALA A 131 -2.49 -2.23 0.05
C ALA A 131 -3.05 -2.63 -1.31
N PHE A 132 -4.34 -2.43 -1.56
CA PHE A 132 -4.97 -2.75 -2.83
C PHE A 132 -6.22 -1.92 -3.05
N GLU A 133 -6.54 -1.67 -4.32
CA GLU A 133 -7.84 -1.15 -4.73
C GLU A 133 -8.73 -2.34 -5.08
N PRO A 134 -9.78 -2.66 -4.31
CA PRO A 134 -10.76 -3.65 -4.72
C PRO A 134 -11.39 -3.24 -6.04
N VAL A 135 -11.28 -4.09 -7.05
CA VAL A 135 -11.81 -3.86 -8.39
C VAL A 135 -12.27 -5.17 -8.99
N ASN A 136 -13.30 -5.10 -9.85
CA ASN A 136 -13.75 -6.23 -10.64
C ASN A 136 -13.73 -5.87 -12.14
N TYR A 137 -13.98 -6.84 -13.01
CA TYR A 137 -13.93 -6.62 -14.46
C TYR A 137 -14.96 -5.57 -14.96
N GLN A 138 -16.05 -5.33 -14.21
CA GLN A 138 -17.11 -4.40 -14.60
C GLN A 138 -16.63 -2.94 -14.63
N ALA A 139 -15.59 -2.60 -13.87
CA ALA A 139 -14.93 -1.30 -13.92
C ALA A 139 -14.21 -1.05 -15.26
N SER A 140 -13.82 -2.12 -15.96
CA SER A 140 -13.17 -2.07 -17.27
C SER A 140 -14.16 -2.15 -18.44
N THR A 141 -15.40 -2.60 -18.21
CA THR A 141 -16.43 -2.72 -19.27
C THR A 141 -17.41 -1.55 -19.32
N GLY A 142 -17.25 -0.56 -18.43
CA GLY A 142 -18.13 0.61 -18.33
C GLY A 142 -19.38 0.39 -17.48
N CYS A 143 -19.60 -0.82 -16.94
CA CYS A 143 -20.74 -1.13 -16.08
C CYS A 143 -20.58 -0.56 -14.65
N ASP A 144 -19.35 -0.32 -14.21
CA ASP A 144 -19.03 0.40 -12.96
C ASP A 144 -17.93 1.45 -13.21
N ARG A 145 -18.28 2.53 -13.91
CA ARG A 145 -17.33 3.54 -14.43
C ARG A 145 -16.35 4.09 -13.39
N PHE A 146 -16.76 4.16 -12.13
CA PHE A 146 -16.03 4.75 -11.01
C PHE A 146 -15.71 3.76 -9.87
N ASN A 147 -15.76 2.45 -10.17
CA ASN A 147 -15.38 1.37 -9.27
C ASN A 147 -15.99 1.49 -7.85
N ARG A 148 -17.32 1.65 -7.77
CA ARG A 148 -18.02 1.87 -6.49
C ARG A 148 -18.45 0.56 -5.81
N ILE A 149 -18.56 -0.53 -6.57
CA ILE A 149 -19.23 -1.75 -6.08
C ILE A 149 -18.24 -2.71 -5.42
N ALA A 150 -17.03 -2.85 -5.97
CA ALA A 150 -16.08 -3.89 -5.58
C ALA A 150 -15.66 -3.83 -4.10
N VAL A 151 -15.54 -2.63 -3.52
CA VAL A 151 -15.20 -2.44 -2.11
C VAL A 151 -16.24 -3.05 -1.15
N ASN A 152 -17.54 -2.90 -1.47
CA ASN A 152 -18.63 -3.45 -0.67
C ASN A 152 -18.64 -4.98 -0.72
N ALA A 153 -18.43 -5.55 -1.91
CA ALA A 153 -18.30 -6.99 -2.09
C ALA A 153 -17.11 -7.53 -1.28
N PHE A 154 -15.96 -6.85 -1.31
CA PHE A 154 -14.80 -7.23 -0.51
C PHE A 154 -15.09 -7.20 0.99
N PHE A 155 -15.71 -6.15 1.52
CA PHE A 155 -16.03 -6.07 2.95
C PHE A 155 -16.97 -7.18 3.41
N SER A 156 -17.96 -7.55 2.58
CA SER A 156 -18.86 -8.67 2.88
C SER A 156 -18.12 -9.99 3.10
N GLN A 157 -16.95 -10.18 2.46
CA GLN A 157 -16.11 -11.36 2.63
C GLN A 157 -15.11 -11.20 3.77
N LEU A 158 -14.48 -10.02 3.89
CA LEU A 158 -13.49 -9.76 4.94
C LEU A 158 -14.09 -9.92 6.34
N GLN A 159 -15.30 -9.42 6.57
CA GLN A 159 -15.95 -9.49 7.88
C GLN A 159 -16.35 -10.92 8.30
N LEU A 160 -16.39 -11.88 7.36
CA LEU A 160 -16.62 -13.29 7.69
C LEU A 160 -15.37 -13.97 8.27
N LEU A 161 -14.18 -13.47 7.92
CA LEU A 161 -12.90 -14.06 8.33
C LEU A 161 -12.19 -13.27 9.43
N VAL A 162 -12.43 -11.96 9.51
CA VAL A 162 -11.74 -11.05 10.45
C VAL A 162 -12.76 -10.27 11.26
N ASN A 163 -13.24 -10.89 12.35
CA ASN A 163 -14.31 -10.35 13.21
C ASN A 163 -14.01 -8.98 13.85
N SER A 164 -12.73 -8.59 13.94
CA SER A 164 -12.33 -7.29 14.48
C SER A 164 -12.52 -6.13 13.50
N VAL A 165 -12.84 -6.40 12.22
CA VAL A 165 -13.05 -5.37 11.21
C VAL A 165 -14.46 -4.77 11.35
N ASN A 166 -14.51 -3.45 11.57
CA ASN A 166 -15.74 -2.67 11.63
C ASN A 166 -15.77 -1.66 10.48
N ILE A 167 -16.82 -1.76 9.64
CA ILE A 167 -17.00 -0.92 8.44
C ILE A 167 -18.00 0.22 8.65
N GLN A 168 -18.39 0.54 9.89
CA GLN A 168 -19.30 1.67 10.15
C GLN A 168 -18.76 2.98 9.56
N LEU A 169 -17.44 3.21 9.65
CA LEU A 169 -16.80 4.37 9.06
C LEU A 169 -16.87 4.39 7.53
N HIS A 170 -16.81 3.23 6.85
CA HIS A 170 -17.04 3.17 5.41
C HIS A 170 -18.40 3.79 5.06
N HIS A 171 -19.46 3.34 5.74
CA HIS A 171 -20.81 3.86 5.50
C HIS A 171 -20.95 5.35 5.81
N SER A 172 -20.36 5.84 6.91
CA SER A 172 -20.44 7.25 7.29
C SER A 172 -19.61 8.18 6.40
N LEU A 173 -18.46 7.72 5.89
CA LEU A 173 -17.51 8.56 5.16
C LEU A 173 -17.73 8.52 3.64
N SER A 174 -18.26 7.42 3.08
CA SER A 174 -18.44 7.27 1.64
C SER A 174 -19.25 8.40 1.00
N GLU A 175 -20.36 8.83 1.62
CA GLU A 175 -21.18 9.93 1.09
C GLU A 175 -20.40 11.27 1.10
N HIS A 176 -19.54 11.49 2.10
CA HIS A 176 -18.77 12.72 2.24
C HIS A 176 -17.56 12.75 1.30
N LEU A 177 -16.97 11.60 0.98
CA LEU A 177 -15.65 11.53 0.35
C LEU A 177 -15.62 10.85 -1.01
N THR A 178 -16.73 10.30 -1.49
CA THR A 178 -16.78 9.69 -2.82
C THR A 178 -17.93 10.25 -3.66
N LEU A 179 -17.82 10.04 -4.97
CA LEU A 179 -18.77 10.55 -5.95
C LEU A 179 -20.10 9.79 -5.82
N THR A 180 -21.16 10.50 -5.46
CA THR A 180 -22.52 9.96 -5.44
C THR A 180 -23.15 9.97 -6.84
N ALA A 181 -24.23 9.19 -7.03
CA ALA A 181 -25.00 9.23 -8.28
C ALA A 181 -25.60 10.61 -8.58
N LYS A 182 -25.92 11.41 -7.55
CA LYS A 182 -26.41 12.78 -7.72
C LYS A 182 -25.32 13.68 -8.30
N GLU A 183 -24.11 13.59 -7.77
CA GLU A 183 -22.95 14.43 -8.14
C GLU A 183 -22.37 14.02 -9.49
N GLU A 184 -22.42 12.74 -9.85
CA GLU A 184 -21.99 12.25 -11.16
C GLU A 184 -22.68 12.98 -12.32
N ARG A 185 -23.94 13.39 -12.14
CA ARG A 185 -24.70 14.17 -13.14
C ARG A 185 -24.11 15.56 -13.41
N ASN A 186 -23.25 16.06 -12.53
CA ASN A 186 -22.59 17.36 -12.68
C ASN A 186 -21.23 17.24 -13.39
N LEU A 187 -20.71 16.03 -13.60
CA LEU A 187 -19.44 15.82 -14.27
C LEU A 187 -19.62 15.79 -15.78
N ASN A 188 -18.76 16.54 -16.48
CA ASN A 188 -18.62 16.44 -17.93
C ASN A 188 -17.36 15.65 -18.33
N GLU A 189 -17.31 15.21 -19.60
CA GLU A 189 -16.20 14.40 -20.11
C GLU A 189 -14.84 15.14 -20.09
N GLU A 190 -14.83 16.47 -20.18
CA GLU A 190 -13.59 17.26 -20.09
C GLU A 190 -13.01 17.23 -18.68
N GLN A 191 -13.86 17.31 -17.64
CA GLN A 191 -13.44 17.15 -16.25
C GLN A 191 -12.92 15.73 -16.00
N LEU A 192 -13.59 14.72 -16.57
CA LEU A 192 -13.20 13.33 -16.42
C LEU A 192 -11.89 12.99 -17.12
N ALA A 193 -11.61 13.61 -18.26
CA ALA A 193 -10.35 13.44 -18.99
C ALA A 193 -9.11 13.90 -18.20
N LYS A 194 -9.28 14.70 -17.14
CA LYS A 194 -8.19 15.14 -16.25
C LYS A 194 -7.74 14.05 -15.27
N PHE A 195 -8.53 13.00 -15.08
CA PHE A 195 -8.23 11.91 -14.16
C PHE A 195 -7.66 10.71 -14.93
N GLU A 196 -6.34 10.51 -14.82
CA GLU A 196 -5.68 9.32 -15.37
C GLU A 196 -6.11 8.03 -14.66
N VAL A 197 -6.38 8.13 -13.35
CA VAL A 197 -6.92 7.07 -12.51
C VAL A 197 -8.20 7.55 -11.84
N LYS A 198 -9.15 6.62 -11.66
CA LYS A 198 -10.48 6.92 -11.11
C LYS A 198 -10.68 6.35 -9.70
N THR A 199 -9.57 6.01 -9.03
CA THR A 199 -9.56 5.40 -7.70
C THR A 199 -10.27 6.29 -6.69
N GLN A 200 -11.22 5.71 -5.97
CA GLN A 200 -11.94 6.38 -4.88
C GLN A 200 -11.69 5.69 -3.52
N TYR A 201 -11.39 4.39 -3.56
CA TYR A 201 -11.13 3.56 -2.40
C TYR A 201 -9.82 2.80 -2.58
N VAL A 202 -8.98 2.81 -1.54
CA VAL A 202 -7.90 1.83 -1.38
C VAL A 202 -8.03 1.23 0.00
N LEU A 203 -7.80 -0.06 0.12
CA LEU A 203 -7.74 -0.77 1.40
C LEU A 203 -6.30 -1.14 1.70
N ALA A 204 -5.96 -1.23 2.99
CA ALA A 204 -4.69 -1.83 3.40
C ALA A 204 -4.88 -2.74 4.61
N LEU A 205 -4.39 -3.97 4.50
CA LEU A 205 -4.33 -4.92 5.61
C LEU A 205 -2.94 -4.89 6.21
N ASN A 206 -2.84 -4.42 7.47
CA ASN A 206 -1.63 -4.59 8.25
C ASN A 206 -1.65 -6.00 8.84
N LEU A 207 -0.71 -6.84 8.43
CA LEU A 207 -0.61 -8.23 8.87
C LEU A 207 0.13 -8.25 10.20
N THR A 208 -0.49 -7.87 11.31
CA THR A 208 0.22 -7.84 12.60
C THR A 208 0.35 -9.24 13.17
N LYS A 209 1.33 -9.48 14.05
CA LYS A 209 1.48 -10.78 14.72
C LYS A 209 0.31 -11.13 15.67
N THR A 210 -0.55 -10.16 15.98
CA THR A 210 -1.73 -10.31 16.84
C THR A 210 -3.05 -10.33 16.07
N GLY A 211 -3.02 -10.22 14.74
CA GLY A 211 -4.22 -10.19 13.90
C GLY A 211 -4.19 -9.08 12.84
N ILE A 212 -5.16 -9.10 11.94
CA ILE A 212 -5.25 -8.12 10.86
C ILE A 212 -5.88 -6.82 11.37
N VAL A 213 -5.24 -5.70 11.03
CA VAL A 213 -5.83 -4.36 11.18
C VAL A 213 -6.04 -3.78 9.79
N ALA A 214 -7.30 -3.63 9.40
CA ALA A 214 -7.70 -3.07 8.12
C ALA A 214 -7.78 -1.54 8.17
N LYS A 215 -7.39 -0.90 7.07
CA LYS A 215 -7.46 0.54 6.85
C LYS A 215 -8.15 0.82 5.54
N GLU A 216 -8.89 1.91 5.48
CA GLU A 216 -9.51 2.41 4.26
C GLU A 216 -9.02 3.82 3.95
N TYR A 217 -8.77 4.08 2.68
CA TYR A 217 -8.32 5.35 2.12
C TYR A 217 -9.38 5.84 1.15
N PHE A 218 -9.82 7.09 1.31
CA PHE A 218 -10.86 7.73 0.49
C PHE A 218 -10.24 8.86 -0.34
N PHE A 219 -10.40 8.81 -1.65
CA PHE A 219 -9.84 9.77 -2.60
C PHE A 219 -10.94 10.66 -3.19
N PRO A 220 -11.20 11.86 -2.61
CA PRO A 220 -12.35 12.68 -2.98
C PRO A 220 -12.16 13.50 -4.26
N GLY A 221 -11.02 13.39 -4.96
CA GLY A 221 -10.70 14.26 -6.11
C GLY A 221 -11.82 14.34 -7.17
N ILE A 222 -12.43 13.21 -7.51
CA ILE A 222 -13.54 13.17 -8.50
C ILE A 222 -14.80 13.84 -7.94
N LYS A 223 -15.12 13.60 -6.65
CA LYS A 223 -16.24 14.26 -5.96
C LYS A 223 -16.04 15.78 -5.92
N CYS A 224 -14.83 16.22 -5.59
CA CYS A 224 -14.44 17.63 -5.56
C CYS A 224 -14.56 18.28 -6.94
N ALA A 225 -14.18 17.60 -8.01
CA ALA A 225 -14.39 18.08 -9.38
C ALA A 225 -15.88 18.24 -9.72
N ALA A 226 -16.76 17.38 -9.20
CA ALA A 226 -18.21 17.44 -9.42
C ALA A 226 -18.93 18.52 -8.60
N THR A 227 -18.41 18.83 -7.42
CA THR A 227 -19.06 19.70 -6.42
C THR A 227 -18.45 21.10 -6.32
N GLY A 228 -17.22 21.27 -6.81
CA GLY A 228 -16.44 22.50 -6.65
C GLY A 228 -15.83 22.70 -5.25
N GLN A 229 -15.99 21.73 -4.34
CA GLN A 229 -15.37 21.78 -3.02
C GLN A 229 -13.87 21.44 -3.10
N SER A 230 -13.05 22.01 -2.21
CA SER A 230 -11.67 21.55 -2.03
C SER A 230 -11.63 20.18 -1.36
N VAL A 231 -10.55 19.44 -1.58
CA VAL A 231 -10.35 18.12 -0.97
C VAL A 231 -10.21 18.25 0.55
N ALA A 232 -9.50 19.27 1.03
CA ALA A 232 -9.39 19.58 2.46
C ALA A 232 -10.78 19.79 3.08
N SER A 233 -11.64 20.60 2.45
CA SER A 233 -12.99 20.84 2.96
C SER A 233 -13.81 19.55 3.06
N ALA A 234 -13.71 18.67 2.06
CA ALA A 234 -14.39 17.38 2.09
C ALA A 234 -13.85 16.48 3.22
N CYS A 235 -12.53 16.36 3.36
CA CYS A 235 -11.87 15.55 4.39
C CYS A 235 -12.20 16.02 5.82
N PHE A 236 -12.01 17.31 6.11
CA PHE A 236 -12.31 17.84 7.46
C PHE A 236 -13.81 17.87 7.74
N GLY A 237 -14.65 18.13 6.74
CA GLY A 237 -16.11 18.01 6.87
C GLY A 237 -16.53 16.58 7.24
N ALA A 238 -15.95 15.57 6.59
CA ALA A 238 -16.22 14.17 6.88
C ALA A 238 -15.80 13.78 8.31
N ILE A 239 -14.62 14.23 8.77
CA ILE A 239 -14.16 13.99 10.15
C ILE A 239 -15.15 14.61 11.14
N ARG A 240 -15.54 15.88 10.95
CA ARG A 240 -16.50 16.58 11.82
C ARG A 240 -17.88 15.95 11.84
N ALA A 241 -18.32 15.35 10.73
CA ALA A 241 -19.59 14.63 10.67
C ALA A 241 -19.58 13.35 11.51
N VAL A 242 -18.41 12.72 11.69
CA VAL A 242 -18.23 11.52 12.53
C VAL A 242 -17.93 11.89 13.98
N ASP A 243 -17.08 12.90 14.21
CA ASP A 243 -16.67 13.38 15.54
C ASP A 243 -17.67 14.39 16.11
N THR A 244 -18.88 13.91 16.43
CA THR A 244 -19.99 14.77 16.90
C THR A 244 -19.72 15.44 18.26
N GLU A 245 -18.83 14.87 19.07
CA GLU A 245 -18.40 15.44 20.35
C GLU A 245 -17.22 16.41 20.21
N GLY A 246 -16.63 16.53 19.02
CA GLY A 246 -15.61 17.53 18.69
C GLY A 246 -14.23 17.27 19.33
N TYR A 247 -13.87 16.01 19.61
CA TYR A 247 -12.56 15.67 20.20
C TYR A 247 -11.37 15.96 19.30
N LEU A 248 -11.58 15.97 17.97
CA LEU A 248 -10.55 16.13 16.96
C LEU A 248 -10.50 17.57 16.41
N GLU A 249 -11.39 18.45 16.85
CA GLU A 249 -11.57 19.78 16.26
C GLU A 249 -10.31 20.66 16.42
N SER A 250 -9.59 20.56 17.54
CA SER A 250 -8.35 21.30 17.74
C SER A 250 -7.26 20.87 16.74
N ALA A 251 -7.10 19.57 16.54
CA ALA A 251 -6.15 19.02 15.58
C ALA A 251 -6.55 19.36 14.14
N CYS A 252 -7.84 19.31 13.81
CA CYS A 252 -8.36 19.72 12.51
C CYS A 252 -7.99 21.19 12.22
N LYS A 253 -8.27 22.11 13.14
CA LYS A 253 -7.94 23.53 13.00
C LYS A 253 -6.45 23.79 12.83
N LEU A 254 -5.59 23.06 13.55
CA LEU A 254 -4.14 23.20 13.41
C LEU A 254 -3.66 22.83 12.01
N ILE A 255 -4.15 21.71 11.47
CA ILE A 255 -3.79 21.26 10.13
C ILE A 255 -4.39 22.21 9.08
N GLU A 256 -5.67 22.57 9.18
CA GLU A 256 -6.34 23.51 8.26
C GLU A 256 -5.61 24.85 8.19
N ALA A 257 -5.23 25.43 9.34
CA ALA A 257 -4.51 26.69 9.40
C ALA A 257 -3.16 26.62 8.66
N HIS A 258 -2.45 25.49 8.79
CA HIS A 258 -1.23 25.26 8.02
C HIS A 258 -1.51 25.19 6.53
N LEU A 259 -2.42 24.32 6.09
CA LEU A 259 -2.77 24.13 4.67
C LEU A 259 -3.21 25.43 3.99
N GLN A 260 -4.00 26.25 4.68
CA GLN A 260 -4.41 27.58 4.22
C GLN A 260 -3.21 28.52 4.05
N GLN A 261 -2.30 28.55 5.02
CA GLN A 261 -1.10 29.41 4.98
C GLN A 261 -0.19 29.06 3.79
N ILE A 262 0.04 27.77 3.55
CA ILE A 262 0.94 27.28 2.49
C ILE A 262 0.26 27.10 1.14
N LYS A 263 -1.06 27.35 1.06
CA LYS A 263 -1.90 27.20 -0.13
C LYS A 263 -1.80 25.82 -0.78
N ILE A 264 -1.87 24.78 0.05
CA ILE A 264 -1.92 23.39 -0.39
C ILE A 264 -3.28 22.80 -0.02
N ASP A 265 -3.86 22.07 -0.96
CA ASP A 265 -5.06 21.29 -0.71
C ASP A 265 -4.69 19.89 -0.20
N ALA A 266 -5.60 19.25 0.52
CA ALA A 266 -5.41 17.85 0.91
C ALA A 266 -5.42 16.93 -0.32
N ALA A 267 -4.80 15.76 -0.20
CA ALA A 267 -4.81 14.74 -1.23
C ALA A 267 -5.94 13.72 -0.98
N PHE A 268 -6.02 13.17 0.24
CA PHE A 268 -7.01 12.15 0.62
C PHE A 268 -7.07 11.95 2.14
N LEU A 269 -8.03 11.16 2.60
CA LEU A 269 -8.21 10.77 4.00
C LEU A 269 -8.02 9.25 4.15
N SER A 270 -7.51 8.80 5.30
CA SER A 270 -7.66 7.40 5.70
C SER A 270 -8.10 7.22 7.15
N CYS A 271 -8.67 6.06 7.44
CA CYS A 271 -9.05 5.65 8.79
C CYS A 271 -8.77 4.16 9.05
N ASP A 272 -8.66 3.79 10.32
CA ASP A 272 -8.66 2.39 10.74
C ASP A 272 -10.10 1.86 10.77
N LEU A 273 -10.36 0.66 10.22
CA LEU A 273 -11.67 0.00 10.19
C LEU A 273 -11.93 -0.76 11.50
N VAL A 274 -12.05 0.01 12.58
CA VAL A 274 -12.33 -0.40 13.95
C VAL A 274 -13.54 0.38 14.48
N ASP A 275 -13.87 0.23 15.76
CA ASP A 275 -14.90 1.06 16.38
C ASP A 275 -14.62 2.57 16.12
N PRO A 276 -15.61 3.37 15.69
CA PRO A 276 -15.41 4.80 15.45
C PRO A 276 -14.80 5.57 16.63
N ALA A 277 -15.03 5.16 17.87
CA ALA A 277 -14.45 5.79 19.06
C ALA A 277 -12.94 5.55 19.21
N ASP A 278 -12.45 4.43 18.65
CA ASP A 278 -11.04 3.99 18.73
C ASP A 278 -10.26 4.28 17.44
N THR A 279 -10.94 4.72 16.39
CA THR A 279 -10.32 4.99 15.09
C THR A 279 -9.32 6.13 15.14
N ARG A 280 -8.49 6.17 14.11
CA ARG A 280 -7.53 7.24 13.87
C ARG A 280 -7.72 7.73 12.46
N PHE A 281 -7.87 9.04 12.31
CA PHE A 281 -7.94 9.69 11.00
C PHE A 281 -6.57 10.16 10.57
N LYS A 282 -6.28 10.06 9.27
CA LYS A 282 -5.03 10.56 8.68
C LYS A 282 -5.34 11.36 7.45
N ILE A 283 -5.07 12.65 7.50
CA ILE A 283 -5.16 13.51 6.32
C ILE A 283 -3.83 13.50 5.62
N TYR A 284 -3.85 13.19 4.33
CA TYR A 284 -2.67 13.16 3.48
C TYR A 284 -2.60 14.42 2.64
N ILE A 285 -1.37 14.90 2.42
CA ILE A 285 -1.03 15.92 1.43
C ILE A 285 0.05 15.38 0.50
N ALA A 286 0.10 15.90 -0.72
CA ALA A 286 1.18 15.68 -1.66
C ALA A 286 1.71 17.04 -2.13
N ASP A 287 3.00 17.28 -1.96
CA ASP A 287 3.66 18.51 -2.42
C ASP A 287 4.72 18.20 -3.48
N PRO A 288 4.58 18.74 -4.70
CA PRO A 288 5.57 18.54 -5.76
C PRO A 288 6.90 19.26 -5.50
N HIS A 289 6.98 20.19 -4.55
CA HIS A 289 8.22 20.87 -4.15
C HIS A 289 9.08 19.99 -3.23
N VAL A 290 9.77 19.02 -3.83
CA VAL A 290 10.64 18.05 -3.14
C VAL A 290 11.93 18.70 -2.66
N THR A 291 11.87 19.40 -1.52
CA THR A 291 13.03 20.01 -0.86
C THR A 291 12.98 19.76 0.64
N ILE A 292 14.14 19.72 1.28
CA ILE A 292 14.22 19.53 2.74
C ILE A 292 13.48 20.64 3.49
N ALA A 293 13.67 21.90 3.11
CA ALA A 293 13.01 23.04 3.74
C ALA A 293 11.49 22.90 3.71
N ARG A 294 10.93 22.43 2.59
CA ARG A 294 9.49 22.21 2.45
C ARG A 294 9.01 21.02 3.28
N ALA A 295 9.79 19.94 3.32
CA ALA A 295 9.50 18.80 4.18
C ALA A 295 9.49 19.19 5.67
N GLU A 296 10.43 20.03 6.12
CA GLU A 296 10.48 20.55 7.50
C GLU A 296 9.30 21.47 7.82
N GLU A 297 8.91 22.33 6.88
CA GLU A 297 7.74 23.21 7.00
C GLU A 297 6.46 22.39 7.18
N HIS A 298 6.28 21.29 6.43
CA HIS A 298 5.15 20.41 6.64
C HIS A 298 5.26 19.57 7.92
N TRP A 299 6.44 19.02 8.22
CA TRP A 299 6.67 18.21 9.41
C TRP A 299 6.26 18.95 10.70
N THR A 300 6.57 20.23 10.77
CA THR A 300 6.28 21.08 11.94
C THR A 300 4.93 21.80 11.88
N LEU A 301 4.12 21.59 10.83
CA LEU A 301 2.94 22.40 10.53
C LEU A 301 3.24 23.92 10.57
N GLY A 302 4.38 24.32 9.99
CA GLY A 302 4.86 25.70 9.99
C GLY A 302 5.26 26.21 11.39
N GLY A 303 5.88 25.35 12.20
CA GLY A 303 6.30 25.65 13.58
C GLY A 303 5.19 25.55 14.64
N ARG A 304 4.02 25.01 14.29
CA ARG A 304 2.91 24.78 15.24
C ARG A 304 3.11 23.52 16.10
N LEU A 305 3.87 22.55 15.60
CA LEU A 305 4.27 21.36 16.34
C LEU A 305 5.69 21.56 16.87
N THR A 306 5.81 21.58 18.20
CA THR A 306 7.06 21.86 18.93
C THR A 306 7.31 20.86 20.07
N ASP A 307 6.52 19.78 20.12
CA ASP A 307 6.72 18.71 21.09
C ASP A 307 8.06 17.98 20.87
N GLU A 308 8.46 17.22 21.88
CA GLU A 308 9.74 16.52 21.91
C GLU A 308 9.87 15.51 20.76
N ASP A 309 8.83 14.72 20.50
CA ASP A 309 8.83 13.70 19.44
C ASP A 309 8.97 14.36 18.05
N THR A 310 8.23 15.45 17.80
CA THR A 310 8.35 16.24 16.56
C THR A 310 9.77 16.77 16.40
N THR A 311 10.39 17.28 17.48
CA THR A 311 11.73 17.89 17.43
C THR A 311 12.81 16.84 17.18
N ILE A 312 12.76 15.70 17.87
CA ILE A 312 13.68 14.57 17.67
C ILE A 312 13.51 14.02 16.24
N GLY A 313 12.26 13.80 15.82
CA GLY A 313 11.96 13.29 14.49
C GLY A 313 12.43 14.21 13.36
N LEU A 314 12.41 15.52 13.57
CA LEU A 314 12.94 16.50 12.61
C LEU A 314 14.46 16.35 12.43
N GLY A 315 15.21 16.08 13.51
CA GLY A 315 16.64 15.78 13.44
C GLY A 315 16.92 14.53 12.61
N ILE A 316 16.17 13.45 12.87
CA ILE A 316 16.25 12.17 12.16
C ILE A 316 15.89 12.34 10.66
N LEU A 317 14.84 13.12 10.38
CA LEU A 317 14.41 13.44 9.01
C LEU A 317 15.54 14.10 8.23
N ARG A 318 16.22 15.10 8.80
CA ARG A 318 17.31 15.83 8.14
C ARG A 318 18.48 14.92 7.78
N GLU A 319 18.84 14.04 8.72
CA GLU A 319 19.87 13.02 8.52
C GLU A 319 19.52 12.12 7.32
N LEU A 320 18.36 11.45 7.38
CA LEU A 320 17.90 10.54 6.32
C LEU A 320 17.77 11.24 4.96
N TRP A 321 17.20 12.44 4.92
CA TRP A 321 17.04 13.21 3.68
C TRP A 321 18.39 13.44 2.99
N THR A 322 19.39 13.85 3.77
CA THR A 322 20.73 14.16 3.27
C THR A 322 21.45 12.90 2.82
N GLU A 323 21.43 11.83 3.62
CA GLU A 323 22.15 10.59 3.31
C GLU A 323 21.55 9.86 2.10
N LEU A 324 20.21 9.78 2.01
CA LEU A 324 19.53 9.24 0.83
C LEU A 324 19.79 10.11 -0.40
N GLY A 325 19.96 11.42 -0.21
CA GLY A 325 20.12 12.39 -1.29
C GLY A 325 18.85 12.48 -2.12
N ILE A 326 17.73 12.79 -1.46
CA ILE A 326 16.41 12.89 -2.08
C ILE A 326 16.46 13.83 -3.28
N ILE A 327 16.00 13.33 -4.42
CA ILE A 327 16.15 14.03 -5.71
C ILE A 327 15.02 15.05 -5.86
N GLN A 328 15.40 16.32 -6.03
CA GLN A 328 14.48 17.37 -6.43
C GLN A 328 14.14 17.23 -7.91
N GLY A 329 12.92 16.80 -8.22
CA GLY A 329 12.45 16.70 -9.60
C GLY A 329 12.05 18.05 -10.21
N PRO A 330 12.02 18.16 -11.56
CA PRO A 330 11.60 19.36 -12.25
C PRO A 330 10.08 19.54 -12.17
N LEU A 331 9.66 20.79 -11.97
CA LEU A 331 8.25 21.21 -11.96
C LEU A 331 7.84 21.72 -13.34
N SER A 332 6.63 21.38 -13.77
CA SER A 332 5.98 22.01 -14.92
C SER A 332 5.55 23.45 -14.57
N PRO A 333 5.19 24.28 -15.58
CA PRO A 333 4.62 25.61 -15.33
C PRO A 333 3.33 25.59 -14.50
N SER A 334 2.61 24.48 -14.46
CA SER A 334 1.42 24.28 -13.62
C SER A 334 1.77 23.88 -12.17
N GLY A 335 3.05 23.88 -11.81
CA GLY A 335 3.53 23.46 -10.49
C GLY A 335 3.43 21.95 -10.25
N VAL A 336 3.23 21.14 -11.30
CA VAL A 336 3.11 19.69 -11.19
C VAL A 336 4.46 19.04 -11.48
N LEU A 337 4.83 18.04 -10.70
CA LEU A 337 6.08 17.32 -10.89
C LEU A 337 6.07 16.49 -12.19
N VAL A 338 7.14 16.59 -12.98
CA VAL A 338 7.25 15.83 -14.23
C VAL A 338 7.60 14.37 -13.92
N LYS A 339 6.89 13.42 -14.53
CA LYS A 339 7.18 11.97 -14.39
C LYS A 339 8.62 11.65 -14.86
N PRO A 340 9.32 10.68 -14.24
CA PRO A 340 8.85 9.72 -13.25
C PRO A 340 9.02 10.18 -11.78
N PHE A 341 9.31 11.46 -11.53
CA PHE A 341 9.51 11.95 -10.17
C PHE A 341 8.19 11.93 -9.37
N LEU A 342 8.29 11.60 -8.09
CA LEU A 342 7.17 11.57 -7.14
C LEU A 342 7.25 12.75 -6.15
N PRO A 343 6.10 13.30 -5.73
CA PRO A 343 6.07 14.37 -4.74
C PRO A 343 6.52 13.85 -3.37
N ILE A 344 6.86 14.77 -2.45
CA ILE A 344 6.82 14.41 -1.03
C ILE A 344 5.35 14.26 -0.62
N MET A 345 5.08 13.32 0.27
CA MET A 345 3.77 13.24 0.89
C MET A 345 3.91 13.30 2.39
N LEU A 346 2.91 13.84 3.06
CA LEU A 346 2.80 13.77 4.50
C LEU A 346 1.42 13.30 4.89
N ASN A 347 1.31 12.61 6.03
CA ASN A 347 0.04 12.55 6.73
C ASN A 347 0.13 13.15 8.13
N TYR A 348 -1.03 13.56 8.63
CA TYR A 348 -1.23 14.01 9.99
C TYR A 348 -2.25 13.08 10.65
N GLU A 349 -1.78 12.26 11.58
CA GLU A 349 -2.62 11.33 12.35
C GLU A 349 -3.34 12.07 13.47
N MET A 350 -4.64 11.86 13.59
CA MET A 350 -5.52 12.41 14.62
C MET A 350 -6.22 11.26 15.33
N LYS A 351 -6.16 11.27 16.66
CA LYS A 351 -6.79 10.27 17.51
C LYS A 351 -7.41 10.94 18.73
N ARG A 352 -8.57 10.44 19.16
CA ARG A 352 -9.18 10.84 20.44
C ARG A 352 -8.19 10.67 21.58
N GLY A 353 -8.10 11.69 22.45
CA GLY A 353 -7.18 11.71 23.59
C GLY A 353 -5.77 12.23 23.27
N GLN A 354 -5.44 12.49 22.00
CA GLN A 354 -4.21 13.18 21.62
C GLN A 354 -4.49 14.66 21.34
N LEU A 355 -3.70 15.54 21.95
CA LEU A 355 -3.87 17.00 21.81
C LEU A 355 -3.35 17.54 20.47
N LEU A 356 -2.25 16.96 19.98
CA LEU A 356 -1.57 17.37 18.76
C LEU A 356 -1.64 16.25 17.71
N PRO A 357 -1.80 16.60 16.42
CA PRO A 357 -1.67 15.62 15.35
C PRO A 357 -0.22 15.13 15.22
N THR A 358 -0.04 13.87 14.83
CA THR A 358 1.30 13.28 14.63
C THR A 358 1.68 13.28 13.14
N PRO A 359 2.78 13.96 12.74
CA PRO A 359 3.21 14.00 11.36
C PRO A 359 3.91 12.70 10.93
N LYS A 360 3.80 12.37 9.64
CA LYS A 360 4.58 11.30 8.99
C LYS A 360 4.95 11.70 7.58
N LEU A 361 6.25 11.72 7.29
CA LEU A 361 6.79 12.04 5.97
C LEU A 361 6.98 10.77 5.12
N TYR A 362 6.67 10.88 3.83
CA TYR A 362 6.97 9.91 2.78
C TYR A 362 7.95 10.58 1.82
N MET A 363 9.20 10.11 1.83
CA MET A 363 10.26 10.60 0.94
C MET A 363 10.23 9.81 -0.37
N PRO A 364 10.25 10.47 -1.53
CA PRO A 364 10.31 9.78 -2.82
C PRO A 364 11.70 9.19 -3.05
N LEU A 365 11.77 7.89 -3.35
CA LEU A 365 13.04 7.17 -3.58
C LEU A 365 13.31 6.87 -5.07
N ILE A 366 12.34 7.12 -5.95
CA ILE A 366 12.50 6.86 -7.40
C ILE A 366 13.67 7.68 -7.95
N GLY A 367 14.57 6.98 -8.65
CA GLY A 367 15.79 7.56 -9.23
C GLY A 367 17.03 7.42 -8.33
N ILE A 368 16.86 7.01 -7.07
CA ILE A 368 17.96 6.66 -6.18
C ILE A 368 18.26 5.17 -6.33
N SER A 369 19.54 4.80 -6.42
CA SER A 369 19.94 3.39 -6.52
C SER A 369 19.49 2.60 -5.28
N GLU A 370 18.87 1.44 -5.49
CA GLU A 370 18.50 0.50 -4.43
C GLU A 370 19.69 0.12 -3.53
N THR A 371 20.90 0.00 -4.09
CA THR A 371 22.12 -0.28 -3.31
C THR A 371 22.44 0.88 -2.37
N LYS A 372 22.28 2.13 -2.82
CA LYS A 372 22.48 3.31 -1.97
C LYS A 372 21.44 3.35 -0.85
N ILE A 373 20.17 3.13 -1.19
CA ILE A 373 19.07 3.06 -0.21
C ILE A 373 19.38 2.00 0.85
N ALA A 374 19.80 0.79 0.44
CA ALA A 374 20.15 -0.29 1.34
C ALA A 374 21.33 0.02 2.25
N GLN A 375 22.39 0.64 1.73
CA GLN A 375 23.55 1.07 2.53
C GLN A 375 23.15 2.13 3.56
N THR A 376 22.40 3.15 3.14
CA THR A 376 21.91 4.21 4.03
C THR A 376 21.02 3.64 5.14
N LEU A 377 20.04 2.80 4.80
CA LEU A 377 19.13 2.22 5.79
C LEU A 377 19.83 1.22 6.72
N THR A 378 20.81 0.45 6.22
CA THR A 378 21.63 -0.43 7.05
C THR A 378 22.39 0.37 8.12
N ALA A 379 23.06 1.47 7.72
CA ALA A 379 23.75 2.35 8.65
C ALA A 379 22.78 3.04 9.63
N PHE A 380 21.63 3.49 9.13
CA PHE A 380 20.57 4.07 9.95
C PHE A 380 20.08 3.11 11.05
N PHE A 381 19.80 1.85 10.70
CA PHE A 381 19.40 0.84 11.67
C PHE A 381 20.47 0.59 12.73
N GLN A 382 21.76 0.62 12.38
CA GLN A 382 22.84 0.50 13.37
C GLN A 382 22.86 1.68 14.34
N ARG A 383 22.70 2.92 13.85
CA ARG A 383 22.70 4.13 14.69
C ARG A 383 21.49 4.20 15.63
N HIS A 384 20.37 3.59 15.27
CA HIS A 384 19.13 3.61 16.03
C HIS A 384 18.82 2.30 16.79
N ASP A 385 19.86 1.54 17.19
CA ASP A 385 19.75 0.29 17.96
C ASP A 385 18.84 -0.78 17.34
N MET A 386 18.93 -0.96 16.03
CA MET A 386 18.22 -2.00 15.27
C MET A 386 19.20 -2.93 14.53
N PRO A 387 20.20 -3.53 15.21
CA PRO A 387 21.28 -4.27 14.56
C PRO A 387 20.77 -5.47 13.75
N GLY A 388 19.76 -6.20 14.28
CA GLY A 388 19.16 -7.33 13.55
C GLY A 388 18.54 -6.94 12.21
N GLN A 389 18.06 -5.70 12.05
CA GLN A 389 17.58 -5.20 10.75
C GLN A 389 18.75 -4.83 9.84
N ALA A 390 19.77 -4.16 10.39
CA ALA A 390 20.98 -3.82 9.65
C ALA A 390 21.67 -5.05 9.03
N ASP A 391 21.75 -6.16 9.78
CA ASP A 391 22.44 -7.37 9.36
C ASP A 391 21.81 -8.04 8.12
N VAL A 392 20.49 -7.89 7.95
CA VAL A 392 19.72 -8.63 6.94
C VAL A 392 19.14 -7.76 5.83
N TYR A 393 19.00 -6.45 6.02
CA TYR A 393 18.24 -5.56 5.12
C TYR A 393 18.69 -5.67 3.66
N THR A 394 19.98 -5.53 3.40
CA THR A 394 20.54 -5.57 2.03
C THR A 394 20.30 -6.91 1.34
N ASN A 395 20.46 -8.02 2.06
CA ASN A 395 20.26 -9.36 1.51
C ASN A 395 18.78 -9.64 1.24
N ASN A 396 17.92 -9.17 2.12
CA ASN A 396 16.47 -9.29 1.97
C ASN A 396 15.98 -8.50 0.74
N LEU A 397 16.41 -7.24 0.59
CA LEU A 397 16.06 -6.41 -0.56
C LEU A 397 16.46 -7.06 -1.89
N LYS A 398 17.66 -7.64 -1.96
CA LYS A 398 18.13 -8.36 -3.16
C LYS A 398 17.32 -9.62 -3.45
N ALA A 399 16.78 -10.26 -2.42
CA ALA A 399 16.05 -11.51 -2.53
C ALA A 399 14.59 -11.30 -2.95
N TYR A 400 14.00 -10.14 -2.68
CA TYR A 400 12.64 -9.78 -3.09
C TYR A 400 12.53 -9.77 -4.61
#